data_AF-A0A7X6VQJ8-F1
#
_entry.id   AF-A0A7X6VQJ8-F1
#
_cell.length_a   1.000
_cell.length_b   1.000
_cell.length_c   1.000
_cell.angle_alpha   90.00
_cell.angle_beta   90.00
_cell.angle_gamma   90.00
#
_symmetry.space_group_name_H-M   'P 1'
#
loop_
_entity.id
_entity.type
_entity.pdbx_description
1 polymer ?
#
loop_
_entity_poly.entity_id
_entity_poly.type
_entity_poly.pdbx_seq_one_letter_code
_entity_poly.pdbx_strand_id
1 'polypeptide(L)'
;MKKNILTIGLFINLLLILTAVFLLAPEVYALTWDDFTKSMNEAFSQKNIFTVNNLVFLIIVLIIACGLIMIIRYDTVRTDRIRRQAYQEFQQDLLAKKELLKSSNNRSWFRIPMQMEFKWQRWPIEDGIKPRKYTGLAHDISGGGMLFQTTESLKPDEQIKLWIKIDDTPLELTAEVVRTQEKLEEDKTINLIGVKFINIREGIRDKIIAWVLRCQTELMVENEEVDNEEPTNIVEENVIIDNEDNIEEENIINKDEAPSLSPNDDIDDKNIITDLFTHSNINISGVIKENNIDLSVILENEEPIKLKAQILNTVHNESDSTIITLKINKEVKE
;
A
#
# COMPACT_ATOMS: atom_id res chain seq x y z
N MET A 1 -25.22 8.67 16.92
CA MET A 1 -26.05 7.88 15.98
C MET A 1 -27.57 7.97 16.19
N LYS A 2 -28.12 7.86 17.41
CA LYS A 2 -29.60 7.78 17.61
C LYS A 2 -30.43 8.98 17.09
N LYS A 3 -29.88 10.20 17.00
CA LYS A 3 -30.61 11.38 16.51
C LYS A 3 -30.92 11.35 15.00
N ASN A 4 -30.10 10.70 14.17
CA ASN A 4 -30.33 10.66 12.73
C ASN A 4 -31.41 9.64 12.34
N ILE A 5 -31.58 8.58 13.13
CA ILE A 5 -32.59 7.55 12.89
C ILE A 5 -34.00 8.12 13.04
N LEU A 6 -34.21 9.01 14.02
CA LEU A 6 -35.50 9.64 14.24
C LEU A 6 -35.87 10.60 13.10
N THR A 7 -34.91 11.41 12.62
CA THR A 7 -35.15 12.34 11.50
C THR A 7 -35.36 11.63 10.18
N ILE A 8 -34.63 10.52 9.93
CA ILE A 8 -34.82 9.68 8.76
C ILE A 8 -36.21 9.01 8.80
N GLY A 9 -36.63 8.48 9.95
CA GLY A 9 -37.96 7.86 10.09
C GLY A 9 -39.11 8.84 9.87
N LEU A 10 -38.96 10.09 10.31
CA LEU A 10 -39.98 11.14 10.10
C LEU A 10 -40.04 11.58 8.63
N PHE A 11 -38.89 11.68 7.95
CA PHE A 11 -38.83 11.95 6.52
C PHE A 11 -39.44 10.82 5.68
N ILE A 12 -39.16 9.56 6.01
CA ILE A 12 -39.75 8.39 5.34
C ILE A 12 -41.27 8.37 5.51
N ASN A 13 -41.79 8.67 6.70
CA ASN A 13 -43.24 8.74 6.91
C ASN A 13 -43.88 9.89 6.11
N LEU A 14 -43.24 11.06 6.06
CA LEU A 14 -43.72 12.18 5.26
C LEU A 14 -43.72 11.85 3.77
N LEU A 15 -42.66 11.19 3.29
CA LEU A 15 -42.52 10.75 1.91
C LEU A 15 -43.57 9.68 1.57
N LEU A 16 -43.84 8.73 2.47
CA LEU A 16 -44.87 7.70 2.31
C LEU A 16 -46.28 8.29 2.28
N ILE A 17 -46.56 9.31 3.10
CA ILE A 17 -47.84 10.01 3.06
C ILE A 17 -47.97 10.78 1.74
N LEU A 18 -46.91 11.45 1.30
CA LEU A 18 -46.90 12.18 0.03
C LEU A 18 -47.08 11.23 -1.16
N THR A 19 -46.34 10.12 -1.21
CA THR A 19 -46.49 9.12 -2.27
C THR A 19 -47.82 8.40 -2.21
N ALA A 20 -48.39 8.14 -1.02
CA ALA A 20 -49.74 7.60 -0.90
C ALA A 20 -50.80 8.56 -1.45
N VAL A 21 -50.65 9.87 -1.23
CA VAL A 21 -51.52 10.91 -1.83
C VAL A 21 -51.39 10.90 -3.37
N PHE A 22 -50.19 10.68 -3.91
CA PHE A 22 -49.97 10.57 -5.36
C PHE A 22 -50.41 9.22 -5.97
N LEU A 23 -50.33 8.12 -5.21
CA LEU A 23 -50.70 6.77 -5.66
C LEU A 23 -52.20 6.49 -5.57
N LEU A 24 -52.88 7.08 -4.58
CA LEU A 24 -54.34 6.96 -4.41
C LEU A 24 -55.14 7.91 -5.31
N ALA A 25 -54.45 8.70 -6.14
CA ALA A 25 -55.09 9.59 -7.11
C ALA A 25 -54.80 9.10 -8.55
N PRO A 26 -55.42 8.00 -9.00
CA PRO A 26 -55.21 7.44 -10.33
C PRO A 26 -55.62 8.37 -11.49
N GLU A 27 -56.23 9.52 -11.21
CA GLU A 27 -56.59 10.55 -12.20
C GLU A 27 -55.57 11.69 -12.35
N VAL A 28 -54.53 11.78 -11.50
CA VAL A 28 -53.62 12.96 -11.46
C VAL A 28 -52.55 12.95 -12.56
N TYR A 29 -52.35 11.83 -13.24
CA TYR A 29 -51.36 11.72 -14.34
C TYR A 29 -51.81 12.38 -15.66
N ALA A 30 -53.03 12.91 -15.72
CA ALA A 30 -53.53 13.66 -16.88
C ALA A 30 -53.61 15.19 -16.65
N LEU A 31 -53.07 15.71 -15.56
CA LEU A 31 -52.99 17.17 -15.39
C LEU A 31 -51.86 17.72 -16.26
N THR A 32 -52.21 18.20 -17.45
CA THR A 32 -51.27 18.98 -18.23
C THR A 32 -50.99 20.31 -17.52
N TRP A 33 -49.85 20.95 -17.81
CA TRP A 33 -49.59 22.29 -17.29
C TRP A 33 -50.71 23.28 -17.64
N ASP A 34 -51.39 23.07 -18.77
CA ASP A 34 -52.54 23.88 -19.19
C ASP A 34 -53.76 23.64 -18.27
N ASP A 35 -54.01 22.41 -17.83
CA ASP A 35 -55.09 22.09 -16.88
C ASP A 35 -54.76 22.58 -15.47
N PHE A 36 -53.48 22.51 -15.06
CA PHE A 36 -53.03 23.10 -13.80
C PHE A 36 -53.20 24.62 -13.82
N THR A 37 -52.76 25.29 -14.88
CA THR A 37 -52.86 26.76 -14.98
C THR A 37 -54.30 27.22 -15.17
N LYS A 38 -55.15 26.49 -15.91
CA LYS A 38 -56.59 26.75 -15.98
C LYS A 38 -57.28 26.51 -14.65
N SER A 39 -57.06 25.39 -13.97
CA SER A 39 -57.66 25.14 -12.66
C SER A 39 -57.19 26.14 -11.62
N MET A 40 -55.91 26.55 -11.65
CA MET A 40 -55.40 27.67 -10.86
C MET A 40 -56.11 28.97 -11.23
N ASN A 41 -56.19 29.36 -12.51
CA ASN A 41 -56.79 30.61 -12.94
C ASN A 41 -58.31 30.66 -12.69
N GLU A 42 -59.01 29.53 -12.80
CA GLU A 42 -60.42 29.36 -12.47
C GLU A 42 -60.65 29.41 -10.95
N ALA A 43 -59.81 28.71 -10.20
CA ALA A 43 -59.72 28.82 -8.74
C ALA A 43 -59.13 30.15 -8.27
N PHE A 44 -58.64 31.04 -9.16
CA PHE A 44 -58.22 32.41 -8.86
C PHE A 44 -59.23 33.48 -9.37
N SER A 45 -60.18 33.10 -10.24
CA SER A 45 -61.17 34.02 -10.84
C SER A 45 -62.59 33.93 -10.25
N GLN A 46 -62.96 32.87 -9.52
CA GLN A 46 -64.25 32.83 -8.80
C GLN A 46 -64.30 33.83 -7.63
N LYS A 47 -65.37 34.61 -7.49
CA LYS A 47 -65.49 35.77 -6.58
C LYS A 47 -65.22 35.57 -5.06
N ASN A 48 -64.88 34.36 -4.58
CA ASN A 48 -64.76 34.00 -3.16
C ASN A 48 -63.43 33.33 -2.73
N ILE A 49 -62.37 33.42 -3.53
CA ILE A 49 -61.13 32.67 -3.28
C ILE A 49 -60.32 33.25 -2.11
N PHE A 50 -60.47 34.55 -1.87
CA PHE A 50 -59.94 35.24 -0.70
C PHE A 50 -60.92 35.21 0.48
N THR A 51 -61.61 34.09 0.68
CA THR A 51 -62.19 33.86 2.00
C THR A 51 -61.05 33.78 3.01
N VAL A 52 -61.26 34.38 4.19
CA VAL A 52 -60.24 34.48 5.25
C VAL A 52 -59.62 33.11 5.57
N ASN A 53 -60.42 32.03 5.51
CA ASN A 53 -59.97 30.67 5.78
C ASN A 53 -58.92 30.18 4.76
N ASN A 54 -59.13 30.44 3.46
CA ASN A 54 -58.18 30.03 2.42
C ASN A 54 -56.87 30.81 2.51
N LEU A 55 -56.96 32.09 2.86
CA LEU A 55 -55.78 32.93 3.07
C LEU A 55 -54.95 32.46 4.27
N VAL A 56 -55.60 32.10 5.38
CA VAL A 56 -54.92 31.53 6.55
C VAL A 56 -54.24 30.20 6.20
N PHE A 57 -54.90 29.32 5.45
CA PHE A 57 -54.30 28.06 5.00
C PHE A 57 -53.04 28.28 4.14
N LEU A 58 -53.09 29.21 3.18
CA LEU A 58 -51.95 29.53 2.34
C LEU A 58 -50.76 30.06 3.15
N ILE A 59 -51.01 30.90 4.16
CA ILE A 59 -49.96 31.39 5.07
C ILE A 59 -49.31 30.24 5.85
N ILE A 60 -50.11 29.29 6.35
CA ILE A 60 -49.59 28.12 7.07
C ILE A 60 -48.69 27.26 6.15
N VAL A 61 -49.14 26.99 4.92
CA VAL A 61 -48.35 26.25 3.93
C VAL A 61 -47.02 26.95 3.64
N LEU A 62 -47.04 28.28 3.49
CA LEU A 62 -45.83 29.07 3.22
C LEU A 62 -44.86 29.05 4.41
N ILE A 63 -45.36 29.14 5.65
CA ILE A 63 -44.54 29.01 6.86
C ILE A 63 -43.88 27.63 6.94
N ILE A 64 -44.64 26.56 6.65
CA ILE A 64 -44.10 25.18 6.62
C ILE A 64 -43.01 25.05 5.55
N ALA A 65 -43.25 25.59 4.35
CA ALA A 65 -42.27 25.57 3.26
C ALA A 65 -40.99 26.33 3.63
N CYS A 66 -41.10 27.52 4.22
CA CYS A 66 -39.94 28.27 4.72
C CYS A 66 -39.19 27.51 5.82
N GLY A 67 -39.91 26.85 6.73
CA GLY A 67 -39.32 26.01 7.78
C GLY A 67 -38.50 24.85 7.20
N LEU A 68 -39.04 24.15 6.19
CA LEU A 68 -38.33 23.07 5.50
C LEU A 68 -37.06 23.56 4.79
N ILE A 69 -37.14 24.69 4.09
CA ILE A 69 -35.96 25.29 3.43
C ILE A 69 -34.89 25.65 4.46
N MET A 70 -35.28 26.21 5.62
CA MET A 70 -34.32 26.51 6.69
C MET A 70 -33.67 25.25 7.26
N ILE A 71 -34.43 24.15 7.45
CA ILE A 71 -33.88 22.88 7.94
C ILE A 71 -32.85 22.30 6.95
N ILE A 72 -33.18 22.28 5.66
CA ILE A 72 -32.27 21.79 4.61
C ILE A 72 -31.01 22.66 4.54
N ARG A 73 -31.16 23.99 4.58
CA ARG A 73 -30.01 24.90 4.62
C ARG A 73 -29.16 24.75 5.87
N TYR A 74 -29.78 24.51 7.02
CA TYR A 74 -29.07 24.27 8.26
C TYR A 74 -28.23 22.99 8.19
N ASP A 75 -28.80 21.91 7.64
CA ASP A 75 -28.11 20.62 7.56
C ASP A 75 -26.94 20.61 6.55
N THR A 76 -27.13 21.27 5.40
CA THR A 76 -26.07 21.46 4.40
C THR A 76 -24.90 22.26 4.99
N VAL A 77 -25.16 23.41 5.61
CA VAL A 77 -24.11 24.22 6.28
C VAL A 77 -23.42 23.47 7.41
N ARG A 78 -24.18 22.68 8.18
CA ARG A 78 -23.62 21.86 9.26
C ARG A 78 -22.68 20.77 8.72
N THR A 79 -23.07 20.10 7.65
CA THR A 79 -22.28 19.04 7.01
C THR A 79 -20.96 19.61 6.47
N ASP A 80 -21.00 20.79 5.86
CA ASP A 80 -19.78 21.45 5.35
C ASP A 80 -18.79 21.80 6.46
N ARG A 81 -19.27 22.22 7.63
CA ARG A 81 -18.40 22.49 8.79
C ARG A 81 -17.68 21.23 9.26
N ILE A 82 -18.39 20.11 9.34
CA ILE A 82 -17.80 18.83 9.74
C ILE A 82 -16.75 18.37 8.72
N ARG A 83 -17.03 18.50 7.41
CA ARG A 83 -16.07 18.17 6.34
C ARG A 83 -14.81 19.03 6.41
N ARG A 84 -14.94 20.33 6.68
CA ARG A 84 -13.78 21.22 6.83
C ARG A 84 -12.92 20.87 8.03
N GLN A 85 -13.54 20.52 9.16
CA GLN A 85 -12.80 20.06 10.34
C GLN A 85 -12.07 18.74 10.07
N ALA A 86 -12.75 17.76 9.49
CA ALA A 86 -12.14 16.48 9.11
C ALA A 86 -10.98 16.67 8.12
N TYR A 87 -11.12 17.59 7.15
CA TYR A 87 -10.05 17.92 6.21
C TYR A 87 -8.85 18.59 6.88
N GLN A 88 -9.11 19.51 7.83
CA GLN A 88 -8.04 20.16 8.60
C GLN A 88 -7.29 19.16 9.49
N GLU A 89 -8.01 18.27 10.17
CA GLU A 89 -7.43 17.19 10.98
C GLU A 89 -6.60 16.24 10.11
N PHE A 90 -7.13 15.83 8.94
CA PHE A 90 -6.40 15.00 7.99
C PHE A 90 -5.11 15.68 7.48
N GLN A 91 -5.16 16.97 7.15
CA GLN A 91 -3.97 17.72 6.75
C GLN A 91 -2.94 17.80 7.88
N GLN A 92 -3.37 18.00 9.12
CA GLN A 92 -2.48 17.99 10.28
C GLN A 92 -1.85 16.61 10.51
N ASP A 93 -2.61 15.52 10.37
CA ASP A 93 -2.09 14.16 10.47
C ASP A 93 -1.03 13.88 9.39
N LEU A 94 -1.28 14.31 8.14
CA LEU A 94 -0.30 14.18 7.06
C LEU A 94 0.98 14.98 7.33
N LEU A 95 0.86 16.20 7.86
CA LEU A 95 2.02 17.02 8.23
C LEU A 95 2.80 16.40 9.40
N ALA A 96 2.10 15.92 10.44
CA ALA A 96 2.73 15.25 11.57
C ALA A 96 3.45 13.97 11.11
N LYS A 97 2.83 13.16 10.24
CA LYS A 97 3.48 11.99 9.62
C LYS A 97 4.71 12.41 8.80
N LYS A 98 4.63 13.49 8.02
CA LYS A 98 5.79 14.02 7.29
C LYS A 98 6.92 14.46 8.22
N GLU A 99 6.61 15.09 9.35
CA GLU A 99 7.61 15.48 10.36
C GLU A 99 8.27 14.26 11.02
N LEU A 100 7.46 13.24 11.37
CA LEU A 100 7.98 11.97 11.87
C LEU A 100 8.91 11.31 10.84
N LEU A 101 8.49 11.24 9.56
CA LEU A 101 9.32 10.73 8.47
C LEU A 101 10.59 11.58 8.25
N LYS A 102 10.50 12.90 8.40
CA LYS A 102 11.64 13.82 8.27
C LYS A 102 12.67 13.63 9.38
N SER A 103 12.24 13.29 10.60
CA SER A 103 13.16 13.00 11.72
C SER A 103 13.92 11.67 11.57
N SER A 104 13.35 10.70 10.84
CA SER A 104 13.97 9.41 10.57
C SER A 104 14.80 9.40 9.27
N ASN A 105 14.38 10.18 8.28
CA ASN A 105 15.01 10.20 6.96
C ASN A 105 15.97 11.39 6.79
N ASN A 106 17.19 11.25 7.32
CA ASN A 106 18.29 12.22 7.10
C ASN A 106 18.85 12.21 5.66
N ARG A 107 18.20 11.52 4.72
CA ARG A 107 18.68 11.40 3.33
C ARG A 107 18.10 12.54 2.50
N SER A 108 18.97 13.30 1.85
CA SER A 108 18.59 14.36 0.91
C SER A 108 18.14 13.85 -0.45
N TRP A 109 18.37 12.57 -0.76
CA TRP A 109 18.07 11.96 -2.05
C TRP A 109 17.46 10.58 -1.88
N PHE A 110 16.46 10.27 -2.71
CA PHE A 110 15.91 8.93 -2.84
C PHE A 110 16.95 8.00 -3.50
N ARG A 111 16.97 6.73 -3.08
CA ARG A 111 17.87 5.70 -3.61
C ARG A 111 17.05 4.59 -4.26
N ILE A 112 17.47 4.16 -5.43
CA ILE A 112 16.85 3.01 -6.08
C ILE A 112 17.73 1.78 -5.85
N PRO A 113 17.14 0.67 -5.37
CA PRO A 113 17.83 -0.60 -5.34
C PRO A 113 18.05 -1.07 -6.78
N MET A 114 19.26 -1.46 -7.10
CA MET A 114 19.58 -1.99 -8.42
C MET A 114 20.81 -2.89 -8.37
N GLN A 115 21.02 -3.69 -9.41
CA GLN A 115 22.25 -4.45 -9.61
C GLN A 115 22.92 -4.00 -10.91
N MET A 116 24.02 -3.26 -10.79
CA MET A 116 24.78 -2.78 -11.96
C MET A 116 26.27 -2.95 -11.73
N GLU A 117 26.93 -3.64 -12.65
CA GLU A 117 28.39 -3.73 -12.65
C GLU A 117 29.03 -2.43 -13.12
N PHE A 118 30.10 -2.03 -12.46
CA PHE A 118 30.88 -0.86 -12.85
C PHE A 118 32.36 -1.04 -12.52
N LYS A 119 33.19 -0.14 -13.07
CA LYS A 119 34.63 -0.13 -12.80
C LYS A 119 34.99 1.04 -11.89
N TRP A 120 35.98 0.84 -11.03
CA TRP A 120 36.48 1.90 -10.17
C TRP A 120 37.99 1.79 -9.91
N GLN A 121 38.58 2.85 -9.38
CA GLN A 121 39.97 2.85 -8.90
C GLN A 121 40.14 3.85 -7.75
N ARG A 122 41.19 3.69 -6.94
CA ARG A 122 41.58 4.68 -5.91
C ARG A 122 42.02 6.01 -6.54
N TRP A 123 41.75 7.11 -5.85
CA TRP A 123 42.09 8.47 -6.27
C TRP A 123 42.53 9.32 -5.05
N PRO A 124 43.56 10.18 -5.16
CA PRO A 124 44.50 10.32 -6.28
C PRO A 124 45.38 9.07 -6.45
N ILE A 125 45.97 8.92 -7.64
CA ILE A 125 46.96 7.86 -7.89
C ILE A 125 48.32 8.37 -7.40
N GLU A 126 48.98 7.62 -6.52
CA GLU A 126 50.34 7.96 -6.06
C GLU A 126 51.35 7.89 -7.21
N ASP A 127 52.30 8.83 -7.22
CA ASP A 127 53.35 8.91 -8.24
C ASP A 127 54.16 7.61 -8.31
N GLY A 128 54.25 7.03 -9.51
CA GLY A 128 54.99 5.80 -9.76
C GLY A 128 54.20 4.50 -9.59
N ILE A 129 52.95 4.55 -9.11
CA ILE A 129 52.07 3.38 -9.02
C ILE A 129 51.20 3.27 -10.28
N LYS A 130 51.22 2.10 -10.94
CA LYS A 130 50.31 1.85 -12.07
C LYS A 130 48.86 1.79 -11.58
N PRO A 131 47.93 2.56 -12.17
CA PRO A 131 46.53 2.53 -11.74
C PRO A 131 45.93 1.14 -11.97
N ARG A 132 45.42 0.54 -10.89
CA ARG A 132 44.65 -0.71 -10.96
C ARG A 132 43.16 -0.38 -10.97
N LYS A 133 42.44 -0.94 -11.94
CA LYS A 133 40.99 -0.88 -12.01
C LYS A 133 40.39 -2.13 -11.38
N TYR A 134 39.33 -1.92 -10.63
CA TYR A 134 38.57 -2.94 -9.93
C TYR A 134 37.14 -2.95 -10.46
N THR A 135 36.45 -4.07 -10.31
CA THR A 135 35.02 -4.18 -10.59
C THR A 135 34.25 -4.11 -9.27
N GLY A 136 33.09 -3.47 -9.31
CA GLY A 136 32.11 -3.48 -8.22
C GLY A 136 30.72 -3.74 -8.76
N LEU A 137 29.82 -4.21 -7.88
CA LEU A 137 28.40 -4.34 -8.19
C LEU A 137 27.63 -3.34 -7.33
N ALA A 138 26.97 -2.37 -7.96
CA ALA A 138 26.10 -1.43 -7.26
C ALA A 138 24.88 -2.15 -6.71
N HIS A 139 24.47 -1.78 -5.49
CA HIS A 139 23.26 -2.22 -4.79
C HIS A 139 22.20 -1.12 -4.75
N ASP A 140 22.63 0.13 -4.60
CA ASP A 140 21.76 1.28 -4.69
C ASP A 140 22.47 2.48 -5.34
N ILE A 141 21.68 3.38 -5.95
CA ILE A 141 22.19 4.64 -6.51
C ILE A 141 21.19 5.78 -6.31
N SER A 142 21.73 6.99 -6.13
CA SER A 142 20.99 8.25 -6.00
C SER A 142 21.76 9.40 -6.65
N GLY A 143 21.16 10.59 -6.72
CA GLY A 143 21.87 11.81 -7.13
C GLY A 143 23.01 12.25 -6.19
N GLY A 144 23.12 11.64 -5.00
CA GLY A 144 24.14 12.00 -4.00
C GLY A 144 25.29 10.99 -3.88
N GLY A 145 25.12 9.76 -4.35
CA GLY A 145 26.06 8.67 -4.10
C GLY A 145 25.47 7.31 -4.44
N MET A 146 26.23 6.25 -4.15
CA MET A 146 25.84 4.86 -4.39
C MET A 146 26.31 3.95 -3.24
N LEU A 147 25.66 2.81 -3.10
CA LEU A 147 26.11 1.68 -2.31
C LEU A 147 26.54 0.58 -3.27
N PHE A 148 27.72 -0.01 -3.07
CA PHE A 148 28.19 -1.11 -3.91
C PHE A 148 28.97 -2.14 -3.13
N GLN A 149 29.10 -3.34 -3.69
CA GLN A 149 29.94 -4.40 -3.17
C GLN A 149 31.22 -4.58 -3.98
N THR A 150 32.31 -4.91 -3.29
CA THR A 150 33.61 -5.21 -3.90
C THR A 150 34.44 -6.13 -2.99
N THR A 151 35.42 -6.82 -3.54
CA THR A 151 36.37 -7.66 -2.78
C THR A 151 37.48 -6.83 -2.12
N GLU A 152 37.68 -5.59 -2.55
CA GLU A 152 38.75 -4.74 -2.03
C GLU A 152 38.26 -3.94 -0.81
N SER A 153 39.11 -3.84 0.22
CA SER A 153 38.84 -2.98 1.37
C SER A 153 39.12 -1.51 1.03
N LEU A 154 38.22 -0.62 1.45
CA LEU A 154 38.34 0.83 1.36
C LEU A 154 38.08 1.44 2.72
N LYS A 155 38.90 2.42 3.11
CA LYS A 155 38.71 3.14 4.37
C LYS A 155 37.73 4.32 4.16
N PRO A 156 36.99 4.71 5.21
CA PRO A 156 36.29 5.99 5.22
C PRO A 156 37.22 7.14 4.82
N ASP A 157 36.65 8.15 4.17
CA ASP A 157 37.30 9.35 3.64
C ASP A 157 38.28 9.12 2.47
N GLU A 158 38.49 7.87 2.03
CA GLU A 158 39.21 7.61 0.78
C GLU A 158 38.42 8.10 -0.43
N GLN A 159 39.13 8.69 -1.41
CA GLN A 159 38.53 9.07 -2.68
C GLN A 159 38.73 7.97 -3.73
N ILE A 160 37.71 7.79 -4.55
CA ILE A 160 37.72 6.84 -5.66
C ILE A 160 37.17 7.49 -6.91
N LYS A 161 37.55 6.93 -8.05
CA LYS A 161 37.06 7.30 -9.36
C LYS A 161 36.23 6.15 -9.91
N LEU A 162 35.03 6.46 -10.38
CA LEU A 162 33.99 5.52 -10.80
C LEU A 162 33.71 5.69 -12.30
N TRP A 163 33.52 4.58 -13.00
CA TRP A 163 33.01 4.54 -14.38
C TRP A 163 31.75 3.71 -14.43
N ILE A 164 30.61 4.40 -14.43
CA ILE A 164 29.27 3.80 -14.53
C ILE A 164 28.68 4.03 -15.92
N LYS A 165 27.77 3.17 -16.36
CA LYS A 165 27.09 3.29 -17.64
C LYS A 165 25.59 3.52 -17.38
N ILE A 166 25.08 4.68 -17.77
CA ILE A 166 23.67 5.05 -17.64
C ILE A 166 23.14 5.37 -19.04
N ASP A 167 22.11 4.67 -19.51
CA ASP A 167 21.52 4.87 -20.86
C ASP A 167 22.57 4.87 -21.97
N ASP A 168 23.44 3.86 -21.96
CA ASP A 168 24.58 3.76 -22.87
C ASP A 168 25.61 4.90 -22.80
N THR A 169 25.42 5.86 -21.90
CA THR A 169 26.33 6.97 -21.68
C THR A 169 27.31 6.62 -20.56
N PRO A 170 28.61 6.49 -20.85
CA PRO A 170 29.62 6.31 -19.81
C PRO A 170 29.76 7.61 -19.01
N LEU A 171 29.63 7.50 -17.68
CA LEU A 171 29.83 8.61 -16.75
C LEU A 171 31.07 8.33 -15.90
N GLU A 172 31.92 9.35 -15.80
CA GLU A 172 33.09 9.35 -14.94
C GLU A 172 32.79 10.22 -13.72
N LEU A 173 32.80 9.62 -12.54
CA LEU A 173 32.48 10.29 -11.28
C LEU A 173 33.65 10.18 -10.31
N THR A 174 33.84 11.20 -9.48
CA THR A 174 34.70 11.10 -8.29
C THR A 174 33.80 10.94 -7.08
N ALA A 175 34.17 10.07 -6.16
CA ALA A 175 33.41 9.81 -4.95
C ALA A 175 34.32 9.68 -3.73
N GLU A 176 33.75 9.94 -2.57
CA GLU A 176 34.39 9.79 -1.27
C GLU A 176 33.68 8.67 -0.50
N VAL A 177 34.46 7.80 0.13
CA VAL A 177 33.94 6.68 0.94
C VAL A 177 33.38 7.22 2.25
N VAL A 178 32.09 7.03 2.48
CA VAL A 178 31.40 7.50 3.69
C VAL A 178 31.26 6.37 4.73
N ARG A 179 31.15 5.13 4.27
CA ARG A 179 31.04 3.95 5.15
C ARG A 179 31.52 2.68 4.45
N THR A 180 32.01 1.75 5.26
CA THR A 180 32.44 0.41 4.86
C THR A 180 31.83 -0.60 5.83
N GLN A 181 31.29 -1.69 5.30
CA GLN A 181 30.77 -2.81 6.08
C GLN A 181 31.30 -4.11 5.48
N GLU A 182 31.98 -4.91 6.29
CA GLU A 182 32.43 -6.24 5.88
C GLU A 182 31.28 -7.23 6.05
N LYS A 183 31.10 -8.11 5.06
CA LYS A 183 30.14 -9.21 5.06
C LYS A 183 30.88 -10.47 4.62
N LEU A 184 30.64 -11.58 5.32
CA LEU A 184 31.14 -12.89 4.90
C LEU A 184 30.05 -13.56 4.04
N GLU A 185 30.40 -13.94 2.82
CA GLU A 185 29.49 -14.58 1.87
C GLU A 185 30.23 -15.72 1.18
N GLU A 186 29.78 -16.97 1.40
CA GLU A 186 30.39 -18.18 0.82
C GLU A 186 31.91 -18.26 1.02
N ASP A 187 32.37 -18.08 2.27
CA ASP A 187 33.80 -18.05 2.66
C ASP A 187 34.64 -16.93 2.03
N LYS A 188 34.01 -15.97 1.33
CA LYS A 188 34.66 -14.77 0.79
C LYS A 188 34.26 -13.54 1.58
N THR A 189 35.24 -12.72 1.93
CA THR A 189 34.98 -11.40 2.52
C THR A 189 34.58 -10.43 1.42
N ILE A 190 33.34 -9.98 1.45
CA ILE A 190 32.79 -8.94 0.57
C ILE A 190 32.67 -7.65 1.38
N ASN A 191 33.11 -6.54 0.79
CA ASN A 191 32.99 -5.22 1.38
C ASN A 191 31.84 -4.46 0.74
N LEU A 192 30.88 -4.03 1.56
CA LEU A 192 29.79 -3.15 1.17
C LEU A 192 30.20 -1.70 1.45
N ILE A 193 30.42 -0.93 0.38
CA ILE A 193 30.97 0.42 0.41
C ILE A 193 29.90 1.43 0.05
N GLY A 194 29.63 2.37 0.96
CA GLY A 194 28.77 3.53 0.69
C GLY A 194 29.61 4.74 0.33
N VAL A 195 29.39 5.31 -0.85
CA VAL A 195 30.15 6.47 -1.34
C VAL A 195 29.26 7.67 -1.64
N LYS A 196 29.82 8.86 -1.50
CA LYS A 196 29.19 10.15 -1.84
C LYS A 196 29.89 10.76 -3.04
N PHE A 197 29.14 11.20 -4.05
CA PHE A 197 29.73 11.87 -5.21
C PHE A 197 30.27 13.25 -4.83
N ILE A 198 31.51 13.51 -5.22
CA ILE A 198 32.21 14.78 -5.01
C ILE A 198 32.51 15.43 -6.36
N ASN A 199 32.44 16.76 -6.42
CA ASN A 199 32.72 17.56 -7.62
C ASN A 199 31.92 17.15 -8.88
N ILE A 200 30.74 16.56 -8.70
CA ILE A 200 29.84 16.21 -9.80
C ILE A 200 29.19 17.49 -10.38
N ARG A 201 29.25 17.63 -11.70
CA ARG A 201 28.56 18.72 -12.41
C ARG A 201 27.05 18.54 -12.27
N GLU A 202 26.32 19.64 -12.11
CA GLU A 202 24.86 19.65 -11.95
C GLU A 202 24.16 18.89 -13.09
N GLY A 203 24.52 19.14 -14.35
CA GLY A 203 23.93 18.40 -15.48
C GLY A 203 24.24 16.89 -15.49
N ILE A 204 25.30 16.41 -14.84
CA ILE A 204 25.54 14.96 -14.68
C ILE A 204 24.68 14.43 -13.53
N ARG A 205 24.58 15.18 -12.43
CA ARG A 205 23.70 14.85 -11.31
C ARG A 205 22.24 14.72 -11.77
N ASP A 206 21.76 15.67 -12.55
CA ASP A 206 20.39 15.67 -13.09
C ASP A 206 20.14 14.48 -14.00
N LYS A 207 21.14 14.08 -14.80
CA LYS A 207 21.06 12.84 -15.60
C LYS A 207 20.91 11.59 -14.73
N ILE A 208 21.69 11.48 -13.66
CA ILE A 208 21.57 10.37 -12.71
C ILE A 208 20.18 10.39 -12.07
N ILE A 209 19.69 11.56 -11.64
CA ILE A 209 18.37 11.70 -11.01
C ILE A 209 17.26 11.33 -11.99
N ALA A 210 17.29 11.84 -13.22
CA ALA A 210 16.28 11.57 -14.23
C ALA A 210 16.23 10.08 -14.57
N TRP A 211 17.39 9.45 -14.72
CA TRP A 211 17.48 8.02 -14.96
C TRP A 211 16.95 7.20 -13.78
N VAL A 212 17.32 7.56 -12.54
CA VAL A 212 16.77 6.96 -11.32
C VAL A 212 15.23 7.06 -11.36
N LEU A 213 14.66 8.26 -11.50
CA LEU A 213 13.22 8.44 -11.53
C LEU A 213 12.52 7.61 -12.63
N ARG A 214 13.17 7.43 -13.79
CA ARG A 214 12.62 6.60 -14.86
C ARG A 214 12.59 5.11 -14.50
N CYS A 215 13.68 4.56 -13.94
CA CYS A 215 13.71 3.19 -13.46
C CYS A 215 12.65 2.93 -12.38
N GLN A 216 12.33 3.94 -11.54
CA GLN A 216 11.22 3.85 -10.58
C GLN A 216 9.88 3.68 -11.26
N THR A 217 9.60 4.47 -12.29
CA THR A 217 8.34 4.38 -13.02
C THR A 217 8.22 3.03 -13.71
N GLU A 218 9.30 2.51 -14.30
CA GLU A 218 9.34 1.18 -14.93
C GLU A 218 9.02 0.07 -13.91
N LEU A 219 9.65 0.10 -12.73
CA LEU A 219 9.37 -0.86 -11.65
C LEU A 219 7.93 -0.77 -11.10
N MET A 220 7.31 0.41 -11.11
CA MET A 220 5.91 0.56 -10.68
C MET A 220 4.95 -0.07 -11.67
N VAL A 221 5.19 0.13 -12.98
CA VAL A 221 4.36 -0.44 -14.04
C VAL A 221 4.47 -1.97 -14.07
N GLU A 222 5.68 -2.51 -13.93
CA GLU A 222 5.90 -3.97 -13.92
C GLU A 222 5.13 -4.66 -12.77
N ASN A 223 5.09 -4.05 -11.58
CA ASN A 223 4.33 -4.60 -10.46
C ASN A 223 2.81 -4.53 -10.68
N GLU A 224 2.31 -3.50 -11.37
CA GLU A 224 0.87 -3.39 -11.70
C GLU A 224 0.45 -4.42 -12.75
N GLU A 225 1.33 -4.81 -13.68
CA GLU A 225 1.01 -5.85 -14.68
C GLU A 225 0.95 -7.24 -14.03
N VAL A 226 1.83 -7.55 -13.09
CA VAL A 226 1.84 -8.84 -12.36
C VAL A 226 0.57 -9.03 -11.52
N ASP A 227 0.04 -7.96 -10.93
CA ASP A 227 -1.19 -8.03 -10.13
C ASP A 227 -2.48 -8.19 -10.98
N ASN A 228 -2.39 -7.97 -12.30
CA ASN A 228 -3.52 -8.05 -13.24
C ASN A 228 -3.52 -9.31 -14.12
N GLU A 229 -2.49 -10.15 -14.06
CA GLU A 229 -2.54 -11.47 -14.69
C GLU A 229 -3.36 -12.42 -13.81
N GLU A 230 -4.63 -12.66 -14.20
CA GLU A 230 -5.47 -13.70 -13.59
C GLU A 230 -4.69 -15.02 -13.51
N PRO A 231 -4.77 -15.78 -12.40
CA PRO A 231 -4.06 -17.04 -12.24
C PRO A 231 -4.50 -17.99 -13.35
N THR A 232 -3.67 -18.11 -14.38
CA THR A 232 -3.85 -19.10 -15.43
C THR A 232 -3.70 -20.46 -14.78
N ASN A 233 -4.80 -21.21 -14.77
CA ASN A 233 -4.83 -22.61 -14.33
C ASN A 233 -3.69 -23.37 -15.03
N ILE A 234 -2.62 -23.63 -14.29
CA ILE A 234 -1.58 -24.55 -14.72
C ILE A 234 -2.23 -25.93 -14.66
N VAL A 235 -2.63 -26.42 -15.84
CA VAL A 235 -2.96 -27.81 -16.05
C VAL A 235 -1.66 -28.59 -15.81
N GLU A 236 -1.66 -29.45 -14.80
CA GLU A 236 -0.61 -30.45 -14.56
C GLU A 236 -0.49 -31.35 -15.80
N GLU A 237 0.45 -31.01 -16.69
CA GLU A 237 0.85 -31.90 -17.76
C GLU A 237 1.89 -32.87 -17.18
N ASN A 238 1.41 -34.08 -16.84
CA ASN A 238 2.23 -35.21 -16.44
C ASN A 238 3.25 -35.54 -17.55
N VAL A 239 4.49 -35.11 -17.38
CA VAL A 239 5.62 -35.56 -18.18
C VAL A 239 6.06 -36.92 -17.65
N ILE A 240 5.67 -37.98 -18.37
CA ILE A 240 6.23 -39.32 -18.23
C ILE A 240 7.64 -39.28 -18.81
N ILE A 241 8.65 -39.45 -17.96
CA ILE A 241 10.04 -39.66 -18.38
C ILE A 241 10.30 -41.17 -18.33
N ASP A 242 10.35 -41.79 -19.51
CA ASP A 242 10.97 -43.09 -19.70
C ASP A 242 12.50 -42.90 -19.66
N ASN A 243 13.16 -43.48 -18.67
CA ASN A 243 14.61 -43.70 -18.68
C ASN A 243 14.87 -45.17 -18.32
N GLU A 244 15.08 -45.97 -19.36
CA GLU A 244 15.74 -47.27 -19.27
C GLU A 244 17.27 -47.09 -19.42
N ASP A 245 17.96 -47.98 -18.72
CA ASP A 245 19.33 -48.49 -18.93
C ASP A 245 20.52 -47.91 -18.14
N ASN A 246 20.98 -48.81 -17.26
CA ASN A 246 22.35 -49.17 -16.91
C ASN A 246 23.22 -48.16 -16.15
N ILE A 247 23.64 -48.57 -14.94
CA ILE A 247 25.06 -48.84 -14.59
C ILE A 247 25.13 -49.71 -13.33
N GLU A 248 26.17 -50.53 -13.33
CA GLU A 248 26.50 -51.72 -12.55
C GLU A 248 26.69 -51.53 -11.04
N GLU A 249 26.53 -52.65 -10.35
CA GLU A 249 26.85 -52.91 -8.95
C GLU A 249 28.34 -52.68 -8.62
N GLU A 250 28.62 -52.13 -7.44
CA GLU A 250 29.69 -52.67 -6.59
C GLU A 250 29.44 -52.38 -5.09
N ASN A 251 29.53 -53.44 -4.30
CA ASN A 251 29.47 -53.50 -2.84
C ASN A 251 30.65 -52.76 -2.18
N ILE A 252 30.46 -52.22 -0.97
CA ILE A 252 31.29 -52.55 0.22
C ILE A 252 30.58 -52.07 1.50
N ILE A 253 30.60 -52.99 2.46
CA ILE A 253 30.15 -52.95 3.85
C ILE A 253 30.94 -51.92 4.68
N ASN A 254 30.28 -51.15 5.55
CA ASN A 254 30.71 -51.05 6.94
C ASN A 254 29.60 -50.57 7.88
N LYS A 255 29.75 -51.06 9.10
CA LYS A 255 28.74 -51.27 10.14
C LYS A 255 29.03 -50.35 11.32
N ASP A 256 27.97 -50.03 12.06
CA ASP A 256 27.95 -49.58 13.46
C ASP A 256 28.56 -48.20 13.77
N GLU A 257 27.69 -47.22 14.05
CA GLU A 257 27.74 -46.41 15.28
C GLU A 257 26.44 -45.58 15.42
N ALA A 258 25.70 -45.84 16.49
CA ALA A 258 24.48 -45.13 16.87
C ALA A 258 24.83 -43.94 17.77
N PRO A 259 24.28 -42.73 17.54
CA PRO A 259 24.33 -41.67 18.54
C PRO A 259 23.11 -41.76 19.47
N SER A 260 23.42 -41.82 20.76
CA SER A 260 22.51 -41.69 21.89
C SER A 260 21.78 -40.34 21.90
N LEU A 261 20.46 -40.40 22.08
CA LEU A 261 19.58 -39.27 22.37
C LEU A 261 19.97 -38.58 23.69
N SER A 262 20.15 -37.26 23.63
CA SER A 262 20.16 -36.36 24.79
C SER A 262 18.82 -35.63 24.83
N PRO A 263 18.02 -35.72 25.91
CA PRO A 263 16.80 -34.95 26.07
C PRO A 263 17.11 -33.67 26.86
N ASN A 264 17.17 -32.53 26.19
CA ASN A 264 16.92 -31.19 26.75
C ASN A 264 17.08 -30.16 25.62
N ASP A 265 16.08 -30.08 24.75
CA ASP A 265 15.88 -28.92 23.88
C ASP A 265 14.62 -28.20 24.39
N ASP A 266 14.84 -27.14 25.14
CA ASP A 266 13.83 -26.11 25.33
C ASP A 266 13.51 -25.53 23.95
N ILE A 267 12.28 -25.78 23.47
CA ILE A 267 11.78 -25.27 22.20
C ILE A 267 11.83 -23.73 22.26
N ASP A 268 12.74 -23.12 21.51
CA ASP A 268 12.86 -21.68 21.38
C ASP A 268 11.66 -21.14 20.58
N ASP A 269 10.65 -20.74 21.33
CA ASP A 269 9.34 -20.24 20.95
C ASP A 269 9.34 -19.00 20.02
N LYS A 270 10.54 -18.52 19.65
CA LYS A 270 10.80 -17.43 18.70
C LYS A 270 10.91 -17.89 17.24
N ASN A 271 11.26 -19.14 16.96
CA ASN A 271 11.48 -19.60 15.58
C ASN A 271 10.19 -19.94 14.82
N ILE A 272 9.10 -20.26 15.53
CA ILE A 272 7.82 -20.68 14.93
C ILE A 272 7.19 -19.58 14.06
N ILE A 273 7.34 -18.30 14.43
CA ILE A 273 6.74 -17.18 13.67
C ILE A 273 7.52 -16.92 12.37
N THR A 274 8.84 -17.07 12.39
CA THR A 274 9.68 -16.92 11.18
C THR A 274 9.43 -18.06 10.19
N ASP A 275 9.19 -19.28 10.68
CA ASP A 275 8.90 -20.44 9.82
C ASP A 275 7.48 -20.43 9.24
N LEU A 276 6.55 -19.71 9.87
CA LEU A 276 5.19 -19.53 9.37
C LEU A 276 5.13 -18.80 8.02
N PHE A 277 6.15 -17.99 7.68
CA PHE A 277 6.20 -17.21 6.45
C PHE A 277 7.20 -17.75 5.40
N THR A 278 7.85 -18.88 5.66
CA THR A 278 8.75 -19.54 4.69
C THR A 278 8.05 -20.59 3.83
N HIS A 279 6.81 -20.95 4.16
CA HIS A 279 5.99 -21.88 3.39
C HIS A 279 5.35 -21.18 2.18
N SER A 280 5.43 -21.80 1.00
CA SER A 280 4.95 -21.23 -0.27
C SER A 280 3.41 -21.14 -0.36
N ASN A 281 2.69 -21.95 0.42
CA ASN A 281 1.23 -22.02 0.39
C ASN A 281 0.67 -21.86 1.81
N ILE A 282 0.19 -20.68 2.15
CA ILE A 282 -0.46 -20.42 3.45
C ILE A 282 -1.92 -20.08 3.19
N ASN A 283 -2.81 -21.00 3.56
CA ASN A 283 -4.25 -20.75 3.49
C ASN A 283 -4.71 -20.08 4.79
N ILE A 284 -5.01 -18.78 4.70
CA ILE A 284 -5.53 -17.98 5.80
C ILE A 284 -7.04 -17.85 5.63
N SER A 285 -7.79 -18.36 6.61
CA SER A 285 -9.24 -18.15 6.69
C SER A 285 -9.59 -17.48 8.01
N GLY A 286 -10.61 -16.62 8.03
CA GLY A 286 -10.99 -15.94 9.26
C GLY A 286 -12.40 -15.41 9.26
N VAL A 287 -12.96 -15.25 10.45
CA VAL A 287 -14.29 -14.65 10.65
C VAL A 287 -14.11 -13.33 11.41
N ILE A 288 -14.60 -12.24 10.81
CA ILE A 288 -14.59 -10.92 11.44
C ILE A 288 -15.71 -10.88 12.48
N LYS A 289 -15.35 -10.63 13.74
CA LYS A 289 -16.29 -10.38 14.84
C LYS A 289 -15.99 -9.02 15.44
N GLU A 290 -16.84 -8.04 15.13
CA GLU A 290 -16.70 -6.65 15.58
C GLU A 290 -15.34 -6.04 15.16
N ASN A 291 -14.39 -5.92 16.08
CA ASN A 291 -13.05 -5.36 15.86
C ASN A 291 -11.91 -6.40 15.93
N ASN A 292 -12.24 -7.67 16.11
CA ASN A 292 -11.29 -8.77 16.18
C ASN A 292 -11.51 -9.73 15.01
N ILE A 293 -10.42 -10.33 14.53
CA ILE A 293 -10.46 -11.41 13.55
C ILE A 293 -9.94 -12.67 14.23
N ASP A 294 -10.78 -13.70 14.27
CA ASP A 294 -10.36 -15.05 14.57
C ASP A 294 -9.77 -15.63 13.27
N LEU A 295 -8.45 -15.75 13.21
CA LEU A 295 -7.74 -16.34 12.06
C LEU A 295 -7.46 -17.82 12.33
N SER A 296 -7.72 -18.66 11.34
CA SER A 296 -7.26 -20.04 11.28
C SER A 296 -6.26 -20.14 10.12
N VAL A 297 -4.99 -20.38 10.47
CA VAL A 297 -3.93 -20.62 9.50
C VAL A 297 -3.76 -22.12 9.37
N ILE A 298 -3.90 -22.64 8.16
CA ILE A 298 -3.69 -24.06 7.86
C ILE A 298 -2.39 -24.17 7.06
N LEU A 299 -1.40 -24.81 7.66
CA LEU A 299 -0.17 -25.25 6.99
C LEU A 299 -0.43 -26.65 6.40
N GLU A 300 0.17 -26.97 5.26
CA GLU A 300 -0.01 -28.28 4.62
C GLU A 300 0.40 -29.41 5.58
N ASN A 301 -0.53 -30.32 5.85
CA ASN A 301 -0.38 -31.48 6.74
C ASN A 301 -0.25 -31.21 8.24
N GLU A 302 -0.59 -30.00 8.71
CA GLU A 302 -0.57 -29.66 10.15
C GLU A 302 -1.96 -29.28 10.69
N GLU A 303 -2.12 -29.36 12.02
CA GLU A 303 -3.35 -28.90 12.67
C GLU A 303 -3.51 -27.38 12.53
N PRO A 304 -4.75 -26.87 12.35
CA PRO A 304 -5.00 -25.44 12.17
C PRO A 304 -4.56 -24.62 13.39
N ILE A 305 -3.67 -23.66 13.16
CA ILE A 305 -3.21 -22.73 14.19
C ILE A 305 -4.24 -21.60 14.31
N LYS A 306 -4.85 -21.48 15.50
CA LYS A 306 -5.79 -20.40 15.81
C LYS A 306 -5.05 -19.18 16.34
N LEU A 307 -5.18 -18.06 15.64
CA LEU A 307 -4.59 -16.77 16.01
C LEU A 307 -5.68 -15.74 16.24
N LYS A 308 -5.54 -14.93 17.30
CA LYS A 308 -6.36 -13.74 17.50
C LYS A 308 -5.63 -12.51 16.99
N ALA A 309 -6.26 -11.79 16.08
CA ALA A 309 -5.74 -10.55 15.54
C ALA A 309 -6.70 -9.38 15.80
N GLN A 310 -6.12 -8.22 16.12
CA GLN A 310 -6.85 -6.96 16.23
C GLN A 310 -6.73 -6.19 14.91
N ILE A 311 -7.85 -5.69 14.38
CA ILE A 311 -7.82 -4.82 13.20
C ILE A 311 -7.27 -3.46 13.60
N LEU A 312 -6.16 -3.06 12.99
CA LEU A 312 -5.58 -1.73 13.18
C LEU A 312 -6.14 -0.72 12.19
N ASN A 313 -6.30 -1.15 10.94
CA ASN A 313 -6.75 -0.29 9.85
C ASN A 313 -7.41 -1.11 8.74
N THR A 314 -8.38 -0.50 8.07
CA THR A 314 -9.04 -1.07 6.91
C THR A 314 -9.04 -0.01 5.81
N VAL A 315 -8.43 -0.33 4.68
CA VAL A 315 -8.38 0.54 3.50
C VAL A 315 -9.13 -0.14 2.37
N HIS A 316 -10.20 0.50 1.89
CA HIS A 316 -10.88 0.08 0.67
C HIS A 316 -10.20 0.74 -0.53
N ASN A 317 -9.79 -0.06 -1.50
CA ASN A 317 -9.25 0.42 -2.76
C ASN A 317 -10.38 0.54 -3.80
N GLU A 318 -10.14 1.30 -4.87
CA GLU A 318 -11.08 1.49 -5.98
C GLU A 318 -11.34 0.18 -6.76
N SER A 319 -10.48 -0.83 -6.60
CA SER A 319 -10.59 -2.17 -7.19
C SER A 319 -11.52 -3.13 -6.44
N ASP A 320 -12.39 -2.64 -5.56
CA ASP A 320 -13.24 -3.45 -4.67
C ASP A 320 -12.46 -4.40 -3.72
N SER A 321 -11.14 -4.25 -3.65
CA SER A 321 -10.28 -4.95 -2.72
C SER A 321 -10.19 -4.22 -1.38
N THR A 322 -10.10 -4.98 -0.29
CA THR A 322 -9.97 -4.44 1.06
C THR A 322 -8.66 -4.89 1.68
N ILE A 323 -7.77 -3.93 1.94
CA ILE A 323 -6.51 -4.15 2.66
C ILE A 323 -6.79 -4.00 4.15
N ILE A 324 -6.60 -5.08 4.91
CA ILE A 324 -6.77 -5.08 6.37
C ILE A 324 -5.39 -5.20 7.02
N THR A 325 -5.00 -4.19 7.81
CA THR A 325 -3.80 -4.26 8.64
C THR A 325 -4.15 -4.87 9.98
N LEU A 326 -3.49 -5.99 10.31
CA LEU A 326 -3.75 -6.77 11.51
C LEU A 326 -2.59 -6.71 12.49
N LYS A 327 -2.90 -6.57 13.78
CA LYS A 327 -1.95 -6.81 14.88
C LYS A 327 -2.23 -8.17 15.49
N ILE A 328 -1.33 -9.12 15.24
CA ILE A 328 -1.41 -10.46 15.81
C ILE A 328 -0.86 -10.39 17.23
N ASN A 329 -1.68 -10.73 18.22
CA ASN A 329 -1.22 -10.90 19.59
C ASN A 329 -0.98 -12.40 19.81
N LYS A 330 0.24 -12.81 20.18
CA LYS A 330 0.53 -14.20 20.54
C LYS A 330 -0.25 -14.54 21.82
N GLU A 331 -1.36 -15.26 21.70
CA GLU A 331 -1.93 -15.98 22.83
C GLU A 331 -1.06 -17.23 23.02
N VAL A 332 -0.18 -17.19 24.02
CA VAL A 332 0.48 -18.40 24.51
C VAL A 332 -0.62 -19.22 25.18
N LYS A 333 -0.99 -20.36 24.58
CA LYS A 333 -1.80 -21.36 25.29
C LYS A 333 -0.93 -21.86 26.45
N GLU A 334 -1.40 -21.68 27.69
CA GLU A 334 -0.93 -22.47 28.84
C GLU A 334 -1.29 -23.95 28.67
#